data_AF-A0A7X6FSB6-F1
#
_entry.id   AF-A0A7X6FSB6-F1
#
_cell.length_a   1.000
_cell.length_b   1.000
_cell.length_c   1.000
_cell.angle_alpha   90.00
_cell.angle_beta   90.00
_cell.angle_gamma   90.00
#
_symmetry.space_group_name_H-M   'P 1'
#
loop_
_entity.id
_entity.type
_entity.pdbx_description
1 polymer ?
#
loop_
_entity_poly.entity_id
_entity_poly.type
_entity_poly.pdbx_seq_one_letter_code
_entity_poly.pdbx_strand_id
1 'polypeptide(L)'
;MAGTNIALGGNSLTFGGSGNNTFAGTIDGTGGIVKQGSGQQVFNGVNTYSGLTSVMAGSLIIGDTSGAAASVAGNVTVGAGATIGGHGRIGGNLTLARAVI
;
A
#
# COMPACT_ATOMS: atom_id res chain seq x y z
N MET A 1 -1.72 16.52 -8.05
CA MET A 1 -0.27 16.81 -8.08
C MET A 1 0.44 15.46 -8.23
N ALA A 2 0.81 15.09 -9.45
CA ALA A 2 1.73 13.97 -9.69
C ALA A 2 3.15 14.56 -9.61
N GLY A 3 4.01 14.02 -8.75
CA GLY A 3 5.37 14.54 -8.54
C GLY A 3 5.89 14.54 -7.11
N THR A 4 5.07 14.19 -6.12
CA THR A 4 5.57 13.97 -4.75
C THR A 4 6.34 12.66 -4.70
N ASN A 5 7.58 12.70 -4.21
CA ASN A 5 8.37 11.52 -3.91
C ASN A 5 8.57 11.38 -2.40
N ILE A 6 8.30 10.19 -1.86
CA ILE A 6 8.60 9.86 -0.46
C ILE A 6 9.74 8.84 -0.46
N ALA A 7 10.93 9.29 -0.06
CA ALA A 7 12.07 8.42 0.16
C ALA A 7 12.05 7.90 1.61
N LEU A 8 11.76 6.61 1.79
CA LEU A 8 11.68 5.98 3.10
C LEU A 8 13.07 5.77 3.73
N GLY A 9 14.11 5.62 2.91
CA GLY A 9 15.38 5.05 3.37
C GLY A 9 15.12 3.67 3.97
N GLY A 10 15.52 3.44 5.22
CA GLY A 10 15.19 2.21 5.97
C GLY A 10 14.01 2.33 6.94
N ASN A 11 13.22 3.40 6.88
CA ASN A 11 12.17 3.70 7.86
C ASN A 11 10.79 3.23 7.40
N SER A 12 9.88 3.01 8.35
CA SER A 12 8.49 2.65 8.04
C SER A 12 7.59 3.88 7.93
N LEU A 13 6.71 3.91 6.93
CA LEU A 13 5.65 4.91 6.79
C LEU A 13 4.29 4.32 7.18
N THR A 14 3.57 5.01 8.07
CA THR A 14 2.28 4.54 8.59
C THR A 14 1.12 5.41 8.11
N PHE A 15 0.14 4.78 7.48
CA PHE A 15 -1.15 5.38 7.15
C PHE A 15 -2.18 4.89 8.17
N GLY A 16 -2.62 5.75 9.09
CA GLY A 16 -3.51 5.38 10.20
C GLY A 16 -4.88 6.06 10.22
N GLY A 17 -5.22 6.82 9.17
CA GLY A 17 -6.46 7.60 9.12
C GLY A 17 -7.73 6.76 8.97
N SER A 18 -8.87 7.36 9.35
CA SER A 18 -10.21 6.82 9.10
C SER A 18 -10.84 7.29 7.79
N GLY A 19 -10.31 8.36 7.19
CA GLY A 19 -10.75 8.88 5.89
C GLY A 19 -10.13 8.14 4.70
N ASN A 20 -10.77 8.29 3.54
CA ASN A 20 -10.27 7.75 2.27
C ASN A 20 -9.28 8.73 1.65
N ASN A 21 -8.07 8.25 1.34
CA ASN A 21 -6.99 9.09 0.83
C ASN A 21 -6.37 8.47 -0.42
N THR A 22 -6.05 9.30 -1.40
CA THR A 22 -5.33 8.90 -2.61
C THR A 22 -3.96 9.53 -2.63
N PHE A 23 -2.93 8.70 -2.76
CA PHE A 23 -1.56 9.12 -2.97
C PHE A 23 -1.13 8.75 -4.39
N ALA A 24 -0.92 9.77 -5.22
CA ALA A 24 -0.51 9.61 -6.62
C ALA A 24 1.00 9.83 -6.85
N GLY A 25 1.76 10.00 -5.76
CA GLY A 25 3.22 10.12 -5.80
C GLY A 25 3.93 8.76 -5.82
N THR A 26 5.25 8.79 -5.87
CA THR A 26 6.12 7.62 -5.78
C THR A 26 6.65 7.45 -4.36
N ILE A 27 6.75 6.20 -3.90
CA ILE A 27 7.40 5.83 -2.65
C ILE A 27 8.58 4.91 -2.96
N ASP A 28 9.77 5.23 -2.46
CA ASP A 28 11.01 4.51 -2.71
C ASP A 28 11.79 4.23 -1.41
N GLY A 29 12.78 3.33 -1.48
CA GLY A 29 13.65 2.95 -0.36
C GLY A 29 13.55 1.47 0.04
N THR A 30 14.19 1.11 1.15
CA THR A 30 14.14 -0.26 1.72
C THR A 30 13.15 -0.37 2.88
N GLY A 31 12.65 0.76 3.35
CA GLY A 31 11.61 0.89 4.36
C GLY A 31 10.27 0.30 3.95
N GLY A 32 9.43 0.01 4.95
CA GLY A 32 8.12 -0.61 4.76
C GLY A 32 6.95 0.36 4.87
N ILE A 33 5.76 -0.14 4.57
CA ILE A 33 4.51 0.60 4.76
C ILE A 33 3.61 -0.15 5.73
N VAL A 34 3.00 0.58 6.66
CA VAL A 34 1.96 0.07 7.55
C VAL A 34 0.65 0.79 7.26
N LYS A 35 -0.35 0.06 6.78
CA LYS A 35 -1.72 0.55 6.66
C LYS A 35 -2.54 0.06 7.85
N GLN A 36 -2.87 1.01 8.73
CA GLN A 36 -3.73 0.83 9.89
C GLN A 36 -4.91 1.82 9.82
N GLY A 37 -5.86 1.72 10.75
CA GLY A 37 -7.09 2.51 10.71
C GLY A 37 -8.13 2.01 9.69
N SER A 38 -9.37 2.44 9.87
CA SER A 38 -10.53 1.93 9.11
C SER A 38 -10.65 2.48 7.69
N GLY A 39 -9.94 3.56 7.35
CA GLY A 39 -10.06 4.23 6.05
C GLY A 39 -9.44 3.45 4.90
N GLN A 40 -9.74 3.88 3.67
CA GLN A 40 -9.10 3.40 2.46
C GLN A 40 -7.86 4.25 2.11
N GLN A 41 -6.75 3.59 1.78
CA GLN A 41 -5.59 4.24 1.16
C GLN A 41 -5.48 3.75 -0.28
N VAL A 42 -5.41 4.68 -1.23
CA VAL A 42 -5.20 4.39 -2.65
C VAL A 42 -3.78 4.82 -3.04
N PHE A 43 -3.04 3.96 -3.72
CA PHE A 43 -1.74 4.26 -4.33
C PHE A 43 -1.88 4.24 -5.85
N ASN A 44 -1.80 5.41 -6.49
CA ASN A 44 -1.85 5.53 -7.96
C ASN A 44 -0.47 5.69 -8.60
N GLY A 45 0.59 5.82 -7.80
CA GLY A 45 1.96 5.89 -8.30
C GLY A 45 2.63 4.53 -8.46
N VAL A 46 3.77 4.54 -9.15
CA VAL A 46 4.69 3.39 -9.24
C VAL A 46 5.63 3.44 -8.03
N ASN A 47 5.43 2.55 -7.08
CA ASN A 47 6.22 2.52 -5.85
C ASN A 47 7.32 1.46 -5.94
N THR A 48 8.55 1.88 -5.71
CA THR A 48 9.76 1.05 -5.88
C THR A 48 10.36 0.61 -4.55
N TYR A 49 9.72 0.93 -3.42
CA TYR A 49 10.19 0.47 -2.12
C TYR A 49 10.17 -1.05 -2.00
N SER A 50 11.21 -1.63 -1.42
CA SER A 50 11.36 -3.09 -1.28
C SER A 50 10.90 -3.64 0.07
N GLY A 51 10.67 -2.78 1.06
CA GLY A 51 10.19 -3.19 2.37
C GLY A 51 8.76 -3.75 2.35
N LEU A 52 8.38 -4.43 3.43
CA LEU A 52 7.07 -5.07 3.56
C LEU A 52 5.94 -4.02 3.63
N THR A 53 4.85 -4.25 2.89
CA THR A 53 3.57 -3.57 3.09
C THR A 53 2.68 -4.42 4.00
N SER A 54 2.37 -3.91 5.20
CA SER A 54 1.47 -4.56 6.14
C SER A 54 0.13 -3.84 6.18
N VAL A 55 -0.94 -4.48 5.69
CA VAL A 55 -2.31 -3.97 5.73
C VAL A 55 -3.01 -4.58 6.94
N MET A 56 -2.92 -3.89 8.07
CA MET A 56 -3.44 -4.36 9.35
C MET A 56 -4.95 -4.09 9.52
N ALA A 57 -5.45 -3.01 8.92
CA ALA A 57 -6.87 -2.63 8.99
C ALA A 57 -7.31 -1.74 7.81
N GLY A 58 -8.62 -1.74 7.55
CA GLY A 58 -9.24 -0.96 6.47
C GLY A 58 -8.94 -1.55 5.09
N SER A 59 -8.67 -0.67 4.13
CA SER A 59 -8.45 -1.06 2.73
C SER A 59 -7.19 -0.42 2.15
N LEU A 60 -6.41 -1.19 1.41
CA LEU A 60 -5.35 -0.70 0.53
C LEU A 60 -5.73 -0.98 -0.93
N ILE A 61 -5.79 0.06 -1.75
CA ILE A 61 -6.03 -0.05 -3.19
C ILE A 61 -4.75 0.31 -3.93
N ILE A 62 -4.21 -0.62 -4.71
CA ILE A 62 -3.06 -0.39 -5.58
C ILE A 62 -3.61 -0.12 -6.98
N GLY A 63 -3.58 1.14 -7.40
CA GLY A 63 -4.13 1.62 -8.65
C GLY A 63 -5.66 1.63 -8.67
N ASP A 64 -6.26 2.80 -8.63
CA ASP A 64 -7.65 2.96 -9.05
C ASP A 64 -7.77 2.99 -10.59
N THR A 65 -8.95 3.30 -11.11
CA THR A 65 -9.23 3.36 -12.56
C THR A 65 -8.36 4.39 -13.31
N SER A 66 -7.84 5.41 -12.61
CA SER A 66 -6.93 6.42 -13.15
C SER A 66 -5.45 6.05 -13.01
N GLY A 67 -5.13 5.03 -12.20
CA GLY A 67 -3.78 4.62 -11.83
C GLY A 67 -3.46 3.17 -12.19
N ALA A 68 -3.90 2.67 -13.35
CA ALA A 68 -3.71 1.26 -13.71
C ALA A 68 -2.23 0.81 -13.79
N ALA A 69 -1.29 1.75 -13.99
CA ALA A 69 0.15 1.47 -13.97
C ALA A 69 0.74 1.41 -12.55
N ALA A 70 -0.05 1.72 -11.52
CA ALA A 70 0.41 1.73 -10.14
C ALA A 70 0.95 0.36 -9.72
N SER A 71 1.96 0.39 -8.87
CA SER A 71 2.56 -0.83 -8.36
C SER A 71 3.19 -0.64 -7.00
N VAL A 72 3.39 -1.76 -6.34
CA VAL A 72 4.15 -1.89 -5.10
C VAL A 72 5.20 -2.97 -5.32
N ALA A 73 6.49 -2.65 -5.14
CA ALA A 73 7.57 -3.59 -5.41
C ALA A 73 7.77 -4.63 -4.29
N GLY A 74 7.65 -4.24 -3.02
CA GLY A 74 7.80 -5.13 -1.86
C GLY A 74 6.69 -6.19 -1.71
N ASN A 75 6.91 -7.11 -0.77
CA ASN A 75 5.89 -8.08 -0.36
C ASN A 75 4.72 -7.39 0.32
N VAL A 76 3.53 -7.98 0.22
CA VAL A 76 2.32 -7.45 0.87
C VAL A 76 1.71 -8.51 1.78
N THR A 77 1.45 -8.13 3.03
CA THR A 77 0.70 -8.95 3.99
C THR A 77 -0.59 -8.24 4.37
N VAL A 78 -1.71 -8.95 4.32
CA VAL A 78 -3.03 -8.42 4.66
C VAL A 78 -3.55 -9.16 5.89
N GLY A 79 -3.81 -8.42 6.96
CA GLY A 79 -4.36 -8.93 8.21
C GLY A 79 -5.83 -9.37 8.09
N ALA A 80 -6.30 -10.12 9.08
CA ALA A 80 -7.69 -10.57 9.12
C ALA A 80 -8.64 -9.36 9.20
N GLY A 81 -9.64 -9.30 8.31
CA GLY A 81 -10.59 -8.19 8.24
C GLY A 81 -10.09 -6.94 7.50
N ALA A 82 -8.83 -6.93 7.04
CA ALA A 82 -8.35 -5.92 6.10
C ALA A 82 -8.57 -6.38 4.65
N THR A 83 -8.62 -5.41 3.73
CA THR A 83 -8.81 -5.69 2.30
C THR A 83 -7.69 -5.10 1.47
N ILE A 84 -7.36 -5.80 0.38
CA ILE A 84 -6.50 -5.29 -0.68
C ILE A 84 -7.22 -5.42 -2.02
N GLY A 85 -7.02 -4.45 -2.91
CA GLY A 85 -7.58 -4.50 -4.25
C GLY A 85 -6.94 -3.48 -5.20
N GLY A 86 -7.59 -3.24 -6.33
CA GLY A 86 -7.16 -2.28 -7.35
C GLY A 86 -6.83 -2.93 -8.69
N HIS A 87 -6.38 -2.10 -9.62
CA HIS A 87 -6.01 -2.45 -11.00
C HIS A 87 -4.50 -2.55 -11.22
N GLY A 88 -3.72 -2.14 -10.21
CA GLY A 88 -2.26 -2.14 -10.25
C GLY A 88 -1.66 -3.52 -9.95
N ARG A 89 -0.34 -3.53 -9.73
CA ARG A 89 0.44 -4.76 -9.57
C ARG A 89 1.17 -4.82 -8.23
N ILE A 90 1.29 -6.03 -7.70
CA ILE A 90 2.19 -6.35 -6.58
C ILE A 90 3.40 -7.08 -7.20
N GLY A 91 4.59 -6.54 -7.00
CA GLY A 91 5.84 -7.12 -7.49
C GLY A 91 6.36 -8.28 -6.64
N GLY A 92 6.09 -8.25 -5.33
CA GLY A 92 6.44 -9.31 -4.39
C GLY A 92 5.31 -10.33 -4.15
N ASN A 93 5.46 -11.10 -3.08
CA ASN A 93 4.44 -12.07 -2.65
C ASN A 93 3.27 -11.38 -1.94
N LEU A 94 2.04 -11.83 -2.22
CA LEU A 94 0.86 -11.49 -1.44
C LEU A 94 0.58 -12.59 -0.40
N THR A 95 0.52 -12.21 0.87
CA THR A 95 0.12 -13.09 1.98
C THR A 95 -1.16 -12.57 2.60
N LEU A 96 -2.19 -13.41 2.69
CA LEU A 96 -3.44 -13.10 3.38
C LEU A 96 -3.45 -13.86 4.71
N ALA A 97 -3.63 -13.14 5.82
CA ALA A 97 -3.88 -13.77 7.10
C ALA A 97 -5.21 -14.51 7.02
N ARG A 98 -5.16 -15.84 7.16
CA ARG A 98 -6.36 -16.67 7.14
C ARG A 98 -7.22 -16.36 8.34
N ALA A 99 -8.49 -15.99 8.12
CA ALA A 99 -9.51 -16.09 9.15
C ALA A 99 -9.71 -17.58 9.46
N VAL A 100 -9.36 -18.02 10.67
CA VAL A 100 -9.77 -19.34 11.16
C VAL A 100 -11.22 -19.18 11.59
N ILE A 101 -12.13 -19.73 10.79
CA ILE A 101 -13.54 -19.96 11.13
C ILE A 101 -13.66 -21.24 11.93
#